data_AF-A0A377D957-F1
#
_entry.id   AF-A0A377D957-F1
#
_cell.length_a   1.000
_cell.length_b   1.000
_cell.length_c   1.000
_cell.angle_alpha   90.00
_cell.angle_beta   90.00
_cell.angle_gamma   90.00
#
_symmetry.space_group_name_H-M   'P 1'
#
loop_
_entity.id
_entity.type
_entity.pdbx_description
1 polymer ?
#
loop_
_entity_poly.entity_id
_entity_poly.type
_entity_poly.pdbx_seq_one_letter_code
_entity_poly.pdbx_strand_id
1 'polypeptide(L)'
;MGRGQVSLLDDIKRHLPKGECLVEPFVGAGSVFLNTDFSRYILADINSDLISLYNIVKMRTDEYVQAARELLFPKQIAPRFTISSAKSSTKARIRSVGRYCFYI
;
A
#
# COMPACT_ATOMS: atom_id res chain seq x y z
N MET A 1 -25.12 12.93 -8.48
CA MET A 1 -25.22 11.46 -8.42
C MET A 1 -23.82 10.87 -8.65
N GLY A 2 -22.99 10.86 -7.60
CA GLY A 2 -21.57 10.51 -7.70
C GLY A 2 -21.34 9.02 -7.49
N ARG A 3 -20.79 8.31 -8.48
CA ARG A 3 -20.39 6.90 -8.36
C ARG A 3 -19.12 6.84 -7.51
N GLY A 4 -19.29 6.59 -6.21
CA GLY A 4 -18.18 6.43 -5.29
C GLY A 4 -17.42 5.13 -5.57
N GLN A 5 -16.09 5.21 -5.73
CA GLN A 5 -15.18 4.06 -5.69
C GLN A 5 -15.30 3.19 -4.41
N VAL A 6 -16.06 3.65 -3.42
CA VAL A 6 -16.44 2.93 -2.21
C VAL A 6 -17.29 1.68 -2.52
N SER A 7 -18.05 1.63 -3.62
CA SER A 7 -18.97 0.51 -3.88
C SER A 7 -18.26 -0.81 -4.21
N LEU A 8 -17.22 -0.79 -5.05
CA LEU A 8 -16.59 -2.02 -5.54
C LEU A 8 -15.79 -2.75 -4.46
N LEU A 9 -15.09 -2.01 -3.59
CA LEU A 9 -14.33 -2.63 -2.50
C LEU A 9 -15.26 -3.31 -1.47
N ASP A 10 -16.41 -2.72 -1.19
CA ASP A 10 -17.41 -3.33 -0.30
C ASP A 10 -18.00 -4.60 -0.92
N ASP A 11 -18.30 -4.57 -2.23
CA ASP A 11 -18.77 -5.76 -2.95
C ASP A 11 -17.72 -6.88 -3.00
N ILE A 12 -16.45 -6.54 -3.24
CA ILE A 12 -15.35 -7.51 -3.19
C ILE A 12 -15.28 -8.14 -1.81
N LYS A 13 -15.30 -7.34 -0.74
CA LYS A 13 -15.23 -7.85 0.64
C LYS A 13 -16.38 -8.78 1.01
N ARG A 14 -17.59 -8.52 0.50
CA ARG A 14 -18.77 -9.37 0.74
C ARG A 14 -18.61 -10.76 0.14
N HIS A 15 -17.93 -10.86 -1.02
CA HIS A 15 -17.77 -12.12 -1.75
C HIS A 15 -16.41 -12.78 -1.49
N LEU A 16 -15.47 -12.07 -0.88
CA LEU A 16 -14.15 -12.61 -0.57
C LEU A 16 -14.25 -13.59 0.61
N PRO A 17 -13.89 -14.87 0.43
CA PRO A 17 -13.98 -15.85 1.50
C PRO A 17 -12.98 -15.53 2.63
N LYS A 18 -13.31 -15.98 3.84
CA LYS A 18 -12.36 -15.97 4.96
C LYS A 18 -11.25 -16.99 4.68
N GLY A 19 -10.04 -16.65 5.11
CA GLY A 19 -8.88 -17.52 5.01
C GLY A 19 -7.68 -16.91 5.71
N GLU A 20 -6.60 -17.67 5.78
CA GLU A 20 -5.34 -17.18 6.36
C GLU A 20 -4.55 -16.32 5.37
N CYS A 21 -4.55 -16.70 4.09
CA CYS A 21 -3.75 -16.06 3.05
C CYS A 21 -4.62 -15.50 1.94
N LEU A 22 -4.37 -14.25 1.55
CA LEU A 22 -4.87 -13.68 0.31
C LEU A 22 -3.78 -13.76 -0.76
N VAL A 23 -4.13 -14.28 -1.93
CA VAL A 23 -3.25 -14.31 -3.11
C VAL A 23 -3.80 -13.32 -4.14
N GLU A 24 -3.05 -12.27 -4.47
CA GLU A 24 -3.40 -11.30 -5.51
C GLU A 24 -2.35 -11.35 -6.63
N PRO A 25 -2.62 -12.04 -7.76
CA PRO A 25 -1.68 -12.16 -8.88
C PRO A 25 -1.55 -10.89 -9.73
N PHE A 26 -2.43 -9.91 -9.49
CA PHE A 26 -2.46 -8.61 -10.17
C PHE A 26 -2.67 -7.51 -9.11
N VAL A 27 -1.66 -7.30 -8.26
CA VAL A 27 -1.80 -6.43 -7.09
C VAL A 27 -2.02 -4.95 -7.48
N GLY A 28 -1.44 -4.50 -8.60
CA GLY A 28 -1.57 -3.11 -9.04
C GLY A 28 -1.28 -2.11 -7.92
N ALA A 29 -2.17 -1.13 -7.71
CA ALA A 29 -2.03 -0.13 -6.65
C ALA A 29 -2.34 -0.66 -5.23
N GLY A 30 -2.80 -1.91 -5.09
CA GLY A 30 -2.97 -2.56 -3.79
C GLY A 30 -4.29 -2.27 -3.06
N SER A 31 -5.32 -1.79 -3.77
CA SER A 31 -6.59 -1.39 -3.15
C SER A 31 -7.27 -2.51 -2.35
N VAL A 32 -7.18 -3.77 -2.77
CA VAL A 32 -7.82 -4.90 -2.08
C VAL A 32 -7.01 -5.31 -0.83
N PHE A 33 -5.71 -5.60 -0.96
CA PHE A 33 -4.90 -6.00 0.20
C PHE A 33 -4.81 -4.91 1.29
N LEU A 34 -4.78 -3.62 0.90
CA LEU A 34 -4.78 -2.50 1.85
C LEU A 34 -6.12 -2.34 2.60
N ASN A 35 -7.18 -3.00 2.15
CA ASN A 35 -8.52 -2.88 2.73
C ASN A 35 -9.05 -4.18 3.35
N THR A 36 -8.30 -5.27 3.29
CA THR A 36 -8.63 -6.56 3.93
C THR A 36 -7.71 -6.85 5.13
N ASP A 37 -7.96 -7.91 5.90
CA ASP A 37 -7.19 -8.23 7.11
C ASP A 37 -6.81 -9.73 7.20
N PHE A 38 -6.14 -10.26 6.17
CA PHE A 38 -5.63 -11.64 6.14
C PHE A 38 -4.33 -11.78 6.93
N SER A 39 -4.07 -12.94 7.54
CA SER A 39 -2.85 -13.13 8.34
C SER A 39 -1.58 -13.09 7.48
N ARG A 40 -1.67 -13.47 6.20
CA ARG A 40 -0.59 -13.41 5.20
C ARG A 40 -1.10 -12.96 3.83
N TYR A 41 -0.20 -12.40 3.02
CA TYR A 41 -0.47 -11.96 1.66
C TYR A 41 0.64 -12.43 0.72
N ILE A 42 0.25 -13.00 -0.42
CA ILE A 42 1.12 -13.27 -1.57
C ILE A 42 0.64 -12.35 -2.70
N LEU A 43 1.46 -11.38 -3.07
CA LEU A 43 1.11 -10.27 -3.95
C LEU A 43 2.05 -10.31 -5.15
N ALA A 44 1.51 -10.36 -6.37
CA ALA A 44 2.30 -10.37 -7.59
C ALA A 44 1.78 -9.37 -8.63
N ASP A 45 2.69 -8.93 -9.49
CA ASP A 45 2.43 -8.10 -10.66
C ASP A 45 3.58 -8.29 -11.65
N ILE A 46 3.27 -8.30 -12.95
CA ILE A 46 4.27 -8.45 -14.00
C ILE A 46 5.25 -7.26 -14.05
N ASN A 47 4.86 -6.10 -13.51
CA ASN A 47 5.72 -4.93 -13.44
C ASN A 47 6.78 -5.07 -12.34
N SER A 48 8.01 -5.40 -12.74
CA SER A 48 9.15 -5.56 -11.83
C SER A 48 9.49 -4.29 -11.02
N ASP A 49 9.28 -3.10 -11.59
CA ASP A 49 9.52 -1.83 -10.90
C ASP A 49 8.50 -1.63 -9.78
N LEU A 50 7.24 -1.99 -10.01
CA LEU A 50 6.17 -1.92 -9.01
C LEU A 50 6.45 -2.86 -7.83
N ILE A 51 6.85 -4.10 -8.12
CA ILE A 51 7.20 -5.09 -7.10
C ILE A 51 8.46 -4.66 -6.33
N SER A 52 9.46 -4.12 -7.01
CA SER A 52 10.66 -3.57 -6.38
C SER A 52 10.32 -2.39 -5.47
N LEU A 53 9.45 -1.49 -5.92
CA LEU A 53 8.96 -0.37 -5.14
C LEU A 53 8.25 -0.83 -3.86
N TYR A 54 7.32 -1.80 -3.95
CA TYR A 54 6.66 -2.33 -2.77
C TYR A 54 7.64 -2.95 -1.77
N ASN A 55 8.65 -3.68 -2.25
CA ASN A 55 9.70 -4.23 -1.39
C ASN A 55 10.55 -3.14 -0.73
N ILE A 56 10.90 -2.06 -1.43
CA ILE A 56 11.61 -0.91 -0.84
C ILE A 56 10.75 -0.24 0.23
N VAL A 57 9.47 0.03 -0.06
CA VAL A 57 8.55 0.66 0.91
C VAL A 57 8.36 -0.23 2.15
N LYS A 58 8.29 -1.56 1.96
CA LYS A 58 8.21 -2.54 3.04
C LYS A 58 9.45 -2.55 3.94
N MET A 59 10.64 -2.57 3.34
CA MET A 59 11.90 -2.78 4.08
C MET A 59 12.55 -1.49 4.58
N ARG A 60 12.32 -0.37 3.88
CA ARG A 60 12.99 0.93 4.10
C ARG A 60 11.99 2.08 4.10
N THR A 61 10.88 1.92 4.81
CA THR A 61 9.75 2.87 4.79
C THR A 61 10.17 4.31 5.10
N ASP A 62 11.01 4.52 6.12
CA ASP A 62 11.39 5.88 6.54
C ASP A 62 12.31 6.57 5.52
N GLU A 63 13.30 5.84 5.00
CA GLU A 63 14.20 6.32 3.95
C GLU A 63 13.40 6.69 2.69
N TYR A 64 12.49 5.81 2.25
CA TYR A 64 11.67 6.06 1.08
C TYR A 64 10.79 7.31 1.26
N VAL A 65 10.11 7.44 2.40
CA VAL A 65 9.25 8.61 2.67
C VAL A 65 10.06 9.91 2.71
N GLN A 66 11.27 9.88 3.28
CA GLN A 66 12.12 11.07 3.33
C GLN A 66 12.61 11.46 1.92
N ALA A 67 13.12 10.50 1.14
CA ALA A 67 13.57 10.75 -0.23
C ALA A 67 12.44 11.26 -1.14
N ALA A 68 11.26 10.63 -1.07
CA ALA A 68 10.09 11.05 -1.84
C ALA A 68 9.64 12.47 -1.46
N ARG A 69 9.72 12.84 -0.18
CA ARG A 69 9.39 14.20 0.29
C ARG A 69 10.32 15.25 -0.32
N GLU A 70 11.61 14.98 -0.40
CA GLU A 70 12.60 15.91 -0.96
C GLU A 70 12.38 16.17 -2.45
N LEU A 71 11.92 15.16 -3.19
CA LEU A 71 11.57 15.29 -4.61
C LEU A 71 10.25 16.04 -4.82
N LEU A 72 9.23 15.76 -3.99
CA LEU A 72 7.88 16.31 -4.16
C LEU A 72 7.73 17.73 -3.59
N PHE A 73 8.55 18.10 -2.61
CA PHE A 73 8.53 19.43 -1.99
C PHE A 73 9.94 20.03 -1.97
N PRO A 74 10.42 20.55 -3.13
CA PRO A 74 11.67 21.28 -3.18
C PRO A 74 11.63 22.43 -2.17
N LYS A 75 12.74 22.68 -1.45
CA LYS A 75 12.87 23.64 -0.34
C LYS A 75 12.36 25.08 -0.62
N GLN A 76 12.08 25.43 -1.87
CA GLN A 76 11.65 26.77 -2.30
C GLN A 76 10.13 27.01 -2.17
N ILE A 77 9.30 25.98 -2.03
CA ILE A 77 7.84 26.12 -1.85
C ILE A 77 7.45 25.63 -0.45
N ALA A 78 7.99 26.28 0.57
CA ALA A 78 7.70 25.95 1.97
C ALA A 78 6.81 26.97 2.69
N PRO A 79 5.53 27.19 2.29
CA PRO A 79 4.51 27.49 3.27
C PRO A 79 4.02 26.17 3.86
N ARG A 80 4.67 25.74 4.94
CA ARG A 80 4.05 24.99 6.06
C ARG A 80 3.06 23.86 5.72
N PHE A 81 3.37 23.01 4.75
CA PHE A 81 2.67 21.72 4.60
C PHE A 81 3.27 20.72 5.61
N THR A 82 2.89 20.84 6.88
CA THR A 82 3.03 19.73 7.80
C THR A 82 2.05 18.66 7.33
N ILE A 83 2.56 17.71 6.53
CA ILE A 83 1.90 16.41 6.42
C ILE A 83 1.99 15.82 7.83
N SER A 84 0.94 16.04 8.62
CA SER A 84 0.70 15.28 9.84
C SER A 84 0.81 13.82 9.42
N SER A 85 1.82 13.15 9.98
CA SER A 85 2.19 11.75 9.79
C SER A 85 1.13 10.96 9.02
N ALA A 86 1.47 10.48 7.81
CA ALA A 86 0.63 9.55 7.06
C ALA A 86 0.00 8.58 8.05
N LYS A 87 -1.35 8.58 8.12
CA LYS A 87 -2.15 7.95 9.20
C LYS A 87 -1.39 6.75 9.75
N SER A 88 -1.03 6.80 11.04
CA SER A 88 -0.21 5.78 11.74
C SER A 88 -0.52 4.34 11.30
N SER A 89 -1.80 4.06 11.00
CA SER A 89 -2.33 2.82 10.42
C SER A 89 -1.64 2.31 9.13
N THR A 90 -1.45 3.13 8.08
CA THR A 90 -0.87 2.62 6.80
C THR A 90 0.62 2.35 6.95
N LYS A 91 1.33 3.22 7.67
CA LYS A 91 2.76 3.06 7.99
C LYS A 91 2.98 1.83 8.87
N ALA A 92 2.10 1.58 9.84
CA ALA A 92 2.15 0.39 10.69
C ALA A 92 1.85 -0.90 9.92
N ARG A 93 0.88 -0.89 9.00
CA ARG A 93 0.50 -2.10 8.23
C ARG A 93 1.64 -2.59 7.36
N ILE A 94 2.27 -1.73 6.56
CA ILE A 94 3.33 -2.15 5.63
C ILE A 94 4.61 -2.58 6.36
N ARG A 95 4.86 -2.06 7.56
CA ARG A 95 6.01 -2.42 8.42
C ARG A 95 5.93 -3.81 9.05
N SER A 96 4.81 -4.53 8.93
CA SER A 96 4.72 -5.91 9.44
C SER A 96 5.54 -6.87 8.57
N VAL A 97 6.86 -6.82 8.74
CA VAL A 97 7.84 -7.69 8.08
C VAL A 97 7.49 -9.15 8.39
N GLY A 98 6.82 -9.83 7.45
CA GLY A 98 6.34 -11.21 7.61
C GLY A 98 4.90 -11.42 7.14
N ARG A 99 4.10 -10.35 7.06
CA ARG A 99 2.71 -10.42 6.62
C ARG A 99 2.55 -10.33 5.10
N TYR A 100 3.46 -9.64 4.42
CA TYR A 100 3.37 -9.36 2.97
C TYR A 100 4.55 -9.98 2.22
N CYS A 101 4.29 -10.72 1.16
CA CYS A 101 5.31 -11.22 0.24
C CYS A 101 5.01 -10.76 -1.20
N PHE A 102 5.94 -10.03 -1.81
CA PHE A 102 5.80 -9.43 -3.14
C PHE A 102 6.68 -10.17 -4.15
N TYR A 103 6.10 -10.61 -5.28
CA TYR A 103 6.72 -11.41 -6.33
C TYR A 103 6.44 -10.84 -7.72
N ILE A 104 7.26 -11.17 -8.72
CA ILE A 104 6.98 -10.94 -10.14
C ILE A 104 6.10 -12.08 -10.70
#